data_AF-A0A6C0CY96-F1
#
_entry.id   AF-A0A6C0CY96-F1
#
_cell.length_a   1.000
_cell.length_b   1.000
_cell.length_c   1.000
_cell.angle_alpha   90.00
_cell.angle_beta   90.00
_cell.angle_gamma   90.00
#
_symmetry.space_group_name_H-M   'P 1'
#
loop_
_entity.id
_entity.type
_entity.pdbx_description
1 polymer ?
#
loop_
_entity_poly.entity_id
_entity_poly.type
_entity_poly.pdbx_seq_one_letter_code
_entity_poly.pdbx_strand_id
1 'polypeptide(L)' 'MECLKKYKDIIGKPYEGVHSYRFMGTAIVDYIVTIILSVIFAYVTDIPIVLSTIIVFVLGIILHILFGVPTNTTRYLGFS' A
#
# COMPACT_ATOMS: atom_id res chain seq x y z
N MET A 1 -19.13 -1.30 1.19
CA MET A 1 -17.69 -1.47 1.52
C MET A 1 -17.44 -1.50 3.03
N GLU A 2 -18.29 -2.17 3.83
CA GLU A 2 -18.06 -2.27 5.29
C GLU A 2 -17.41 -3.61 5.69
N CYS A 3 -17.69 -4.68 4.94
CA CYS A 3 -17.23 -6.02 5.29
C CYS A 3 -15.71 -6.22 5.26
N LEU A 4 -14.96 -5.37 4.55
CA LEU A 4 -13.50 -5.43 4.48
C LEU A 4 -12.83 -4.54 5.55
N LYS A 5 -13.48 -3.46 6.00
CA LYS A 5 -12.93 -2.52 6.98
C LYS A 5 -12.63 -3.17 8.34
N LYS A 6 -13.31 -4.27 8.68
CA LYS A 6 -12.97 -5.07 9.88
C LYS A 6 -11.55 -5.66 9.86
N TYR A 7 -10.94 -5.77 8.67
CA TYR A 7 -9.59 -6.29 8.49
C TYR A 7 -8.56 -5.17 8.26
N LYS A 8 -8.90 -3.90 8.50
CA LYS A 8 -8.01 -2.76 8.25
C LYS A 8 -6.64 -2.88 8.96
N ASP A 9 -6.63 -3.55 10.13
CA ASP A 9 -5.44 -3.70 10.97
C ASP A 9 -4.82 -5.11 10.85
N ILE A 10 -5.20 -5.90 9.84
CA ILE A 10 -4.71 -7.29 9.69
C ILE A 10 -3.19 -7.36 9.48
N ILE A 11 -2.60 -6.29 8.92
CA ILE A 11 -1.14 -6.15 8.70
C ILE A 11 -0.52 -5.22 9.79
N GLY A 12 -1.24 -5.02 10.89
CA GLY A 12 -0.88 -4.11 11.97
C GLY A 12 -1.59 -2.76 11.87
N LYS A 13 -1.55 -2.01 12.97
CA LYS A 13 -2.18 -0.69 13.07
C LYS A 13 -1.28 0.41 12.50
N PRO A 14 -1.84 1.44 11.86
CA PRO A 14 -1.09 2.62 11.48
C PRO A 14 -0.36 3.24 12.68
N TYR A 15 0.88 3.69 12.49
CA TYR A 15 1.74 4.30 13.52
C TYR A 15 2.21 3.36 14.64
N GLU A 16 1.88 2.07 14.58
CA GLU A 16 2.36 1.07 15.55
C GLU A 16 3.26 0.03 14.85
N GLY A 17 4.19 -0.56 15.61
CA GLY A 17 5.08 -1.63 15.12
C GLY A 17 5.86 -1.23 13.86
N VAL A 18 5.84 -2.09 12.84
CA VAL A 18 6.53 -1.84 11.56
C VAL A 18 5.98 -0.63 10.79
N HIS A 19 4.71 -0.26 11.00
CA HIS A 19 4.09 0.91 10.36
C HIS A 19 4.37 2.23 11.10
N SER A 20 5.18 2.20 12.16
CA SER A 20 5.70 3.41 12.83
C SER A 20 6.82 4.08 12.05
N TYR A 21 7.56 3.32 11.22
CA TYR A 21 8.63 3.85 10.37
C TYR A 21 8.03 4.65 9.22
N ARG A 22 7.99 5.98 9.39
CA ARG A 22 7.42 6.90 8.41
C ARG A 22 8.44 7.95 8.00
N PHE A 23 8.42 8.31 6.72
CA PHE A 23 9.19 9.41 6.17
C PHE A 23 8.21 10.40 5.54
N MET A 24 8.25 11.67 5.97
CA MET A 24 7.30 12.72 5.53
C MET A 24 5.81 12.31 5.67
N GLY A 25 5.50 11.56 6.73
CA GLY A 25 4.15 11.05 7.00
C GLY A 25 3.75 9.80 6.21
N THR A 26 4.60 9.32 5.31
CA THR A 26 4.36 8.15 4.47
C THR A 26 5.02 6.91 5.08
N ALA A 27 4.34 5.77 5.10
CA ALA A 27 4.90 4.53 5.66
C ALA A 27 6.01 4.00 4.76
N ILE A 28 7.22 3.84 5.32
CA ILE A 28 8.39 3.36 4.57
C ILE A 28 8.20 1.88 4.18
N VAL A 29 7.55 1.11 5.06
CA VAL A 29 7.29 -0.32 4.85
C VAL A 29 6.45 -0.54 3.59
N ASP A 30 5.42 0.29 3.34
CA ASP A 30 4.59 0.19 2.14
C ASP A 30 5.42 0.31 0.85
N TYR A 31 6.43 1.20 0.86
CA TYR A 31 7.33 1.41 -0.29
C TYR A 31 8.27 0.23 -0.49
N ILE A 32 8.89 -0.27 0.59
CA ILE A 32 9.78 -1.43 0.53
C ILE A 32 9.01 -2.65 0.02
N VAL A 33 7.84 -2.92 0.58
CA VAL A 33 6.98 -4.04 0.17
C VAL A 33 6.55 -3.88 -1.28
N THR A 34 6.16 -2.66 -1.70
CA THR A 34 5.76 -2.40 -3.08
C THR A 34 6.89 -2.64 -4.08
N ILE A 35 8.12 -2.23 -3.76
CA ILE A 35 9.30 -2.47 -4.61
C ILE A 35 9.60 -3.97 -4.71
N ILE A 36 9.58 -4.69 -3.58
CA ILE A 36 9.79 -6.15 -3.58
C ILE A 36 8.72 -6.83 -4.44
N LEU A 37 7.46 -6.45 -4.26
CA LEU A 37 6.33 -7.02 -4.97
C LEU A 37 6.36 -6.67 -6.46
N SER A 38 6.83 -5.47 -6.84
CA SER A 38 6.98 -5.08 -8.24
C SER A 38 8.10 -5.82 -8.95
N VAL A 39 9.21 -6.14 -8.27
CA VAL A 39 10.28 -6.99 -8.80
C VAL A 39 9.76 -8.41 -9.04
N ILE A 40 9.05 -8.99 -8.07
CA ILE A 40 8.43 -10.32 -8.22
C ILE A 40 7.41 -10.31 -9.36
N PHE A 41 6.56 -9.29 -9.43
CA PHE A 41 5.55 -9.16 -10.47
C PHE A 41 6.19 -9.04 -11.86
N ALA A 42 7.21 -8.20 -12.00
CA ALA A 42 7.97 -8.05 -13.25
C ALA A 42 8.63 -9.37 -13.68
N TYR A 43 9.19 -10.11 -12.73
CA TYR A 43 9.83 -11.40 -12.99
C TYR A 43 8.84 -12.48 -13.48
N VAL A 44 7.60 -12.47 -12.98
CA VAL A 44 6.58 -13.48 -13.36
C VAL A 44 5.83 -13.12 -14.65
N THR A 45 5.74 -11.83 -14.98
CA THR A 45 4.91 -11.34 -16.09
C THR A 45 5.70 -10.83 -17.29
N ASP A 46 7.03 -10.73 -17.17
CA ASP A 46 7.93 -10.09 -18.13
C ASP A 46 7.57 -8.62 -18.47
N ILE A 47 6.71 -7.99 -17.64
CA ILE A 47 6.36 -6.57 -17.77
C ILE A 47 7.53 -5.73 -17.26
N PRO A 48 7.92 -4.64 -17.96
CA PRO A 48 9.00 -3.76 -17.52
C PRO A 48 8.83 -3.29 -16.08
N ILE A 49 9.92 -3.33 -15.29
CA ILE A 49 9.88 -3.06 -13.84
C ILE A 49 9.24 -1.71 -13.48
N VAL A 50 9.40 -0.70 -14.32
CA VAL A 50 8.77 0.61 -14.14
C VAL A 50 7.24 0.51 -14.22
N LEU A 51 6.72 -0.18 -15.24
CA LEU A 51 5.28 -0.41 -15.40
C LEU A 51 4.74 -1.32 -14.28
N SER A 52 5.47 -2.38 -13.95
CA SER A 52 5.14 -3.27 -12.82
C SER A 52 5.04 -2.50 -11.50
N THR A 53 5.95 -1.56 -11.25
CA THR A 53 5.93 -0.73 -10.05
C THR A 53 4.72 0.19 -10.02
N ILE A 54 4.37 0.83 -11.15
CA ILE A 54 3.17 1.67 -11.24
C ILE A 54 1.91 0.84 -10.98
N ILE A 55 1.78 -0.33 -11.61
CA ILE A 55 0.63 -1.23 -11.45
C ILE A 55 0.48 -1.65 -9.98
N VAL A 56 1.56 -2.11 -9.35
CA VAL A 56 1.52 -2.56 -7.95
C VAL A 56 1.24 -1.39 -6.99
N PHE A 57 1.78 -0.18 -7.25
CA PHE A 57 1.45 1.01 -6.46
C PHE A 57 -0.04 1.36 -6.52
N VAL A 58 -0.62 1.36 -7.73
CA VAL A 58 -2.04 1.65 -7.93
C VAL A 58 -2.90 0.61 -7.22
N LEU A 59 -2.56 -0.68 -7.35
CA LEU A 59 -3.23 -1.76 -6.62
C LEU A 59 -3.12 -1.57 -5.12
N GLY A 60 -1.94 -1.19 -4.61
CA GLY A 60 -1.73 -0.86 -3.19
C GLY A 60 -2.66 0.25 -2.71
N ILE A 61 -2.76 1.37 -3.44
CA ILE A 61 -3.68 2.47 -3.09
C ILE A 61 -5.14 2.00 -3.08
N ILE A 62 -5.55 1.21 -4.08
CA ILE A 62 -6.90 0.65 -4.14
C ILE A 62 -7.16 -0.22 -2.90
N LEU A 63 -6.22 -1.09 -2.50
CA LEU A 63 -6.36 -1.90 -1.30
C LEU A 63 -6.54 -1.02 -0.05
N HIS A 64 -5.74 0.04 0.12
CA HIS A 64 -5.91 0.97 1.24
C HIS A 64 -7.30 1.63 1.25
N ILE A 65 -7.86 1.98 0.09
CA ILE A 65 -9.23 2.50 -0.03
C ILE A 65 -10.27 1.42 0.35
N LEU A 66 -10.11 0.19 -0.15
CA LEU A 66 -11.03 -0.92 0.11
C LEU A 66 -11.09 -1.30 1.60
N PHE A 67 -9.93 -1.34 2.27
CA PHE A 67 -9.82 -1.63 3.70
C PHE A 67 -10.06 -0.41 4.58
N GLY A 68 -10.16 0.80 4.02
CA GLY A 68 -10.34 2.05 4.76
C GLY A 68 -9.14 2.38 5.65
N VAL A 69 -7.93 2.06 5.20
CA VAL A 69 -6.69 2.34 5.94
C VAL A 69 -6.24 3.77 5.62
N PRO A 70 -6.11 4.65 6.63
CA PRO A 70 -5.73 6.04 6.40
C PRO A 70 -4.24 6.16 6.07
N THR A 71 -3.95 6.42 4.80
CA THR A 71 -2.61 6.80 4.29
C THR A 71 -2.59 8.27 3.91
N ASN A 72 -1.40 8.85 3.70
CA ASN A 72 -1.29 10.21 3.16
C ASN A 72 -2.04 10.36 1.82
N THR A 73 -1.90 9.37 0.94
CA THR A 73 -2.52 9.37 -0.39
C THR A 73 -4.03 9.24 -0.33
N THR A 74 -4.56 8.30 0.46
CA THR A 74 -6.02 8.10 0.57
C THR A 74 -6.71 9.27 1.27
N ARG A 75 -6.04 9.93 2.22
CA ARG A 75 -6.49 11.20 2.83
C ARG A 75 -6.52 12.34 1.81
N TYR A 76 -5.45 12.50 1.03
CA TYR A 76 -5.39 13.52 -0.02
C TYR A 76 -6.50 13.34 -1.07
N LEU A 77 -6.84 12.09 -1.40
CA LEU A 77 -7.91 11.75 -2.32
C LEU A 77 -9.33 11.79 -1.70
N GLY A 78 -9.47 12.02 -0.39
CA GLY A 78 -10.76 12.15 0.29
C GLY A 78 -11.47 10.84 0.65
N PHE A 79 -10.76 9.71 0.66
CA PHE A 79 -11.34 8.39 0.95
C PHE A 79 -11.20 7.94 2.42
N SER A 80 -10.46 8.67 3.25
CA SER A 80 -10.13 8.30 4.63
C SER A 80 -9.73 9.48 5.49
#